data_AF-A0A353W213-F1
#
_entry.id   AF-A0A353W213-F1
#
_cell.length_a   1.000
_cell.length_b   1.000
_cell.length_c   1.000
_cell.angle_alpha   90.00
_cell.angle_beta   90.00
_cell.angle_gamma   90.00
#
_symmetry.space_group_name_H-M   'P 1'
#
loop_
_entity.id
_entity.type
_entity.pdbx_description
1 polymer ?
#
loop_
_entity_poly.entity_id
_entity_poly.type
_entity_poly.pdbx_seq_one_letter_code
_entity_poly.pdbx_strand_id
1 'polypeptide(L)'
;MISLAPKSNRRSFLFMYNSILHFNEFGVKKIEKVIKEFMEDKDRNLGDLVMELEKPIQELQREIIKETIEAVDEIYRKDEVRKKDYHIERREEQNTILTTCGEVSYQRTYFRSKKTGTCEYLADKAFGITSHMRKSEDVSIKIIESAVDMSYRLSGEKATATED
;
A
#
# COMPACT_ATOMS: atom_id res chain seq x y z
N MET A 1 -14.77 17.90 9.06
CA MET A 1 -13.57 17.25 8.49
C MET A 1 -12.50 17.32 9.58
N ILE A 2 -12.06 16.20 10.13
CA ILE A 2 -10.95 16.23 11.11
C ILE A 2 -9.72 16.67 10.33
N SER A 3 -9.28 17.89 10.56
CA SER A 3 -7.94 18.32 10.15
C SER A 3 -6.95 17.36 10.81
N LEU A 4 -6.15 16.65 10.01
CA LEU A 4 -5.04 15.83 10.49
C LEU A 4 -3.90 16.67 11.14
N ALA A 5 -4.18 17.88 11.63
CA ALA A 5 -3.32 18.60 12.55
C ALA A 5 -4.08 19.68 13.36
N PRO A 6 -4.00 19.64 14.70
CA PRO A 6 -3.86 20.81 15.53
C PRO A 6 -2.36 21.13 15.73
N LYS A 7 -2.00 22.41 15.56
CA LYS A 7 -0.67 22.95 15.93
C LYS A 7 -0.52 22.96 17.46
N SER A 8 -0.03 21.87 18.05
CA SER A 8 0.73 21.92 19.31
C SER A 8 1.27 20.54 19.66
N ASN A 9 2.60 20.44 19.75
CA ASN A 9 3.36 19.33 20.31
C ASN A 9 3.51 18.06 19.44
N ARG A 10 4.18 18.20 18.28
CA ARG A 10 4.67 17.04 17.53
C ARG A 10 5.89 16.43 18.23
N ARG A 11 5.67 15.50 19.17
CA ARG A 11 6.59 14.35 19.20
C ARG A 11 6.48 13.72 17.82
N SER A 12 7.60 13.59 17.11
CA SER A 12 7.65 12.87 15.84
C SER A 12 7.02 11.50 16.07
N PHE A 13 5.78 11.29 15.63
CA PHE A 13 5.27 9.94 15.48
C PHE A 13 6.14 9.33 14.40
N LEU A 14 7.08 8.44 14.79
CA LEU A 14 7.73 7.57 13.82
C LEU A 14 6.67 6.56 13.37
N PHE A 15 5.87 6.99 12.41
CA PHE A 15 5.22 6.08 11.48
C PHE A 15 6.38 5.35 10.78
N MET A 16 6.38 4.01 10.73
CA MET A 16 7.38 3.16 10.06
C MET A 16 8.56 2.63 10.90
N TYR A 17 8.56 2.74 12.23
CA TYR A 17 9.69 2.23 13.02
C TYR A 17 9.91 0.72 12.85
N ASN A 18 8.83 -0.06 12.87
CA ASN A 18 8.92 -1.52 12.79
C ASN A 18 9.32 -2.00 11.39
N SER A 19 8.73 -1.42 10.35
CA SER A 19 9.04 -1.71 8.95
C SER A 19 10.49 -1.39 8.61
N ILE A 20 11.01 -0.24 9.07
CA ILE A 20 12.42 0.14 8.86
C ILE A 20 13.37 -0.77 9.64
N LEU A 21 13.05 -1.11 10.89
CA LEU A 21 13.86 -2.03 11.68
C LEU A 21 13.94 -3.41 11.01
N HIS A 22 12.79 -3.96 10.62
CA HIS A 22 12.71 -5.24 9.91
C HIS A 22 13.46 -5.20 8.58
N PHE A 23 13.38 -4.09 7.84
CA PHE A 23 14.13 -3.92 6.61
C PHE A 23 15.63 -3.86 6.83
N ASN A 24 16.11 -3.18 7.87
CA ASN A 24 17.52 -3.21 8.22
C ASN A 24 18.00 -4.62 8.60
N GLU A 25 17.18 -5.39 9.30
CA GLU A 25 17.53 -6.74 9.75
C GLU A 25 17.53 -7.78 8.61
N PHE A 26 16.56 -7.68 7.70
CA PHE A 26 16.30 -8.69 6.67
C PHE A 26 16.36 -8.14 5.24
N GLY A 27 15.81 -6.96 4.98
CA GLY A 27 15.75 -6.34 3.66
C GLY A 27 17.12 -6.00 3.09
N VAL A 28 18.02 -5.46 3.90
CA VAL A 28 19.41 -5.16 3.50
C VAL A 28 20.11 -6.44 3.03
N LYS A 29 19.99 -7.56 3.75
CA LYS A 29 20.57 -8.84 3.35
C LYS A 29 20.01 -9.36 2.03
N LYS A 30 18.72 -9.15 1.76
CA LYS A 30 18.10 -9.51 0.47
C LYS A 30 18.68 -8.68 -0.66
N ILE A 31 18.83 -7.36 -0.47
CA ILE A 31 19.44 -6.46 -1.47
C ILE A 31 20.91 -6.82 -1.72
N GLU A 32 21.69 -7.03 -0.66
CA GLU A 32 23.10 -7.45 -0.79
C GLU A 32 23.22 -8.76 -1.56
N LYS A 33 22.31 -9.70 -1.33
CA LYS A 33 22.27 -10.96 -2.07
C LYS A 33 22.01 -10.72 -3.56
N VAL A 34 20.99 -9.92 -3.90
CA VAL A 34 20.69 -9.54 -5.31
C VAL A 34 21.90 -8.90 -5.98
N ILE A 35 22.57 -7.96 -5.29
CA ILE A 35 23.75 -7.28 -5.83
C ILE A 35 24.91 -8.27 -6.05
N LYS A 36 25.15 -9.20 -5.12
CA LYS A 36 26.20 -10.23 -5.28
C LYS A 36 25.92 -11.13 -6.48
N GLU A 37 24.70 -11.65 -6.58
CA GLU A 37 24.27 -12.50 -7.70
C GLU A 37 24.39 -11.76 -9.04
N PHE A 38 24.07 -10.46 -9.06
CA PHE A 38 24.29 -9.61 -10.24
C PHE A 38 25.77 -9.45 -10.61
N MET A 39 26.65 -9.25 -9.63
CA MET A 39 28.09 -9.06 -9.89
C MET A 39 28.81 -10.34 -10.34
N GLU A 40 28.27 -11.51 -10.01
CA GLU A 40 28.85 -12.81 -10.36
C GLU A 40 28.50 -13.27 -11.79
N ASP A 41 27.43 -12.72 -12.37
CA ASP A 41 26.91 -13.09 -13.69
C ASP A 41 27.27 -12.03 -14.75
N LYS A 42 28.01 -12.45 -15.78
CA LYS A 42 28.56 -11.58 -16.82
C LYS A 42 27.57 -11.22 -17.92
N ASP A 43 26.46 -11.95 -18.04
CA ASP A 43 25.48 -11.78 -19.10
C ASP A 43 24.37 -10.79 -18.72
N ARG A 44 24.37 -10.32 -17.46
CA ARG A 44 23.37 -9.41 -16.93
C ARG A 44 23.68 -7.96 -17.28
N ASN A 45 22.62 -7.19 -17.45
CA ASN A 45 22.69 -5.76 -17.73
C ASN A 45 21.99 -4.94 -16.63
N LEU A 46 22.11 -3.62 -16.73
CA LEU A 46 21.51 -2.69 -15.76
C LEU A 46 19.99 -2.92 -15.59
N GLY A 47 19.26 -3.28 -16.65
CA GLY A 47 17.84 -3.55 -16.59
C GLY A 47 17.51 -4.74 -15.68
N ASP A 48 18.32 -5.79 -15.73
CA ASP A 48 18.15 -6.96 -14.86
C ASP A 48 18.29 -6.57 -13.38
N LEU A 49 19.30 -5.76 -13.06
CA LEU A 49 19.51 -5.27 -11.69
C LEU A 49 18.31 -4.43 -11.20
N VAL A 50 17.77 -3.55 -12.04
CA VAL A 50 16.59 -2.73 -11.71
C VAL A 50 15.38 -3.63 -11.40
N MET A 51 15.11 -4.62 -12.25
CA MET A 51 13.98 -5.54 -12.07
C MET A 51 14.14 -6.41 -10.81
N GLU A 52 15.36 -6.86 -10.50
CA GLU A 52 15.58 -7.70 -9.33
C GLU A 52 15.52 -6.95 -8.01
N LEU A 53 16.01 -5.71 -7.98
CA LEU A 53 15.90 -4.83 -6.81
C LEU A 53 14.45 -4.42 -6.55
N GLU A 54 13.58 -4.49 -7.55
CA GLU A 54 12.18 -4.10 -7.40
C GLU A 54 11.47 -4.90 -6.31
N LYS A 55 11.67 -6.22 -6.25
CA LYS A 55 10.98 -7.10 -5.28
C LYS A 55 11.27 -6.76 -3.81
N PRO A 56 12.52 -6.69 -3.32
CA PRO A 56 12.79 -6.33 -1.94
C PRO A 56 12.39 -4.89 -1.60
N ILE A 57 12.40 -3.97 -2.58
CA ILE A 57 11.93 -2.59 -2.40
C ILE A 57 10.41 -2.55 -2.26
N GLN A 58 9.66 -3.26 -3.11
CA GLN A 58 8.21 -3.37 -3.02
C GLN A 58 7.77 -4.04 -1.72
N GLU A 59 8.51 -5.03 -1.21
CA GLU A 59 8.28 -5.60 0.13
C GLU A 59 8.35 -4.54 1.23
N LEU A 60 9.39 -3.71 1.24
CA LEU A 60 9.49 -2.59 2.18
C LEU A 60 8.32 -1.61 2.01
N GLN A 61 7.99 -1.26 0.77
CA GLN A 61 6.89 -0.35 0.46
C GLN A 61 5.57 -0.83 1.06
N ARG A 62 5.24 -2.12 0.92
CA ARG A 62 4.02 -2.71 1.49
C ARG A 62 3.98 -2.62 3.02
N GLU A 63 5.08 -2.93 3.69
CA GLU A 63 5.16 -2.84 5.16
C GLU A 63 5.04 -1.39 5.66
N ILE A 64 5.65 -0.44 4.94
CA ILE A 64 5.51 1.00 5.23
C ILE A 64 4.05 1.44 5.13
N ILE A 65 3.35 1.06 4.06
CA ILE A 65 1.94 1.43 3.85
C ILE A 65 1.09 0.83 4.97
N LYS A 66 1.26 -0.46 5.27
CA LYS A 66 0.58 -1.15 6.38
C LYS A 66 0.75 -0.41 7.71
N GLU A 67 2.00 -0.17 8.12
CA GLU A 67 2.29 0.47 9.41
C GLU A 67 1.73 1.89 9.48
N THR A 68 1.73 2.60 8.36
CA THR A 68 1.15 3.95 8.27
C THR A 68 -0.36 3.92 8.49
N ILE A 69 -1.07 2.98 7.86
CA ILE A 69 -2.53 2.82 8.04
C ILE A 69 -2.85 2.43 9.49
N GLU A 70 -2.14 1.44 10.04
CA GLU A 70 -2.34 0.96 11.41
C GLU A 70 -2.03 2.03 12.46
N ALA A 71 -1.02 2.88 12.21
CA ALA A 71 -0.70 3.99 13.09
C ALA A 71 -1.76 5.11 13.05
N VAL A 72 -2.35 5.38 11.89
CA VAL A 72 -3.50 6.29 11.77
C VAL A 72 -4.72 5.71 12.50
N ASP A 73 -4.96 4.41 12.42
CA ASP A 73 -6.01 3.74 13.21
C ASP A 73 -5.78 3.91 14.71
N GLU A 74 -4.54 3.72 15.17
CA GLU A 74 -4.15 3.92 16.57
C GLU A 74 -4.36 5.39 17.02
N ILE A 75 -4.06 6.36 16.15
CA ILE A 75 -4.37 7.77 16.41
C ILE A 75 -5.87 7.96 16.62
N TYR A 76 -6.71 7.43 15.73
CA TYR A 76 -8.17 7.49 15.93
C TYR A 76 -8.60 6.79 17.22
N ARG A 77 -8.00 5.64 17.58
CA ARG A 77 -8.28 4.93 18.84
C ARG A 77 -7.93 5.76 20.08
N LYS A 78 -6.91 6.61 20.02
CA LYS A 78 -6.49 7.50 21.12
C LYS A 78 -7.17 8.87 21.11
N ASP A 79 -7.75 9.29 19.99
CA ASP A 79 -8.33 10.63 19.84
C ASP A 79 -9.57 10.87 20.74
N GLU A 80 -9.47 11.88 21.61
CA GLU A 80 -10.51 12.24 22.58
C GLU A 80 -11.75 12.89 21.93
N VAL A 81 -11.60 13.54 20.78
CA VAL A 81 -12.72 14.15 20.06
C VAL A 81 -13.57 13.06 19.41
N ARG A 82 -12.93 12.10 18.73
CA ARG A 82 -13.54 10.92 18.12
C ARG A 82 -14.30 10.11 19.17
N LYS A 83 -13.76 9.92 20.37
CA LYS A 83 -14.44 9.20 21.48
C LYS A 83 -15.78 9.82 21.88
N LYS A 84 -16.01 11.12 21.64
CA LYS A 84 -17.31 11.76 21.89
C LYS A 84 -18.36 11.25 20.91
N ASP A 85 -17.99 11.14 19.64
CA ASP A 85 -18.91 10.83 18.54
C ASP A 85 -19.01 9.34 18.20
N TYR A 86 -18.00 8.53 18.56
CA TYR A 86 -17.93 7.12 18.19
C TYR A 86 -17.57 6.22 19.38
N HIS A 87 -18.09 5.00 19.38
CA HIS A 87 -17.55 3.89 20.18
C HIS A 87 -16.84 2.86 19.30
N ILE A 88 -15.98 2.07 19.92
CA ILE A 88 -15.31 0.96 19.25
C ILE A 88 -16.23 -0.26 19.32
N GLU A 89 -16.62 -0.80 18.17
CA GLU A 89 -17.40 -2.03 18.07
C GLU A 89 -16.48 -3.25 18.01
N ARG A 90 -15.49 -3.22 17.12
CA ARG A 90 -14.53 -4.32 16.94
C ARG A 90 -13.15 -3.77 16.62
N ARG A 91 -12.11 -4.51 17.01
CA ARG A 91 -10.70 -4.16 16.80
C ARG A 91 -10.04 -5.25 15.98
N GLU A 92 -8.89 -4.89 15.42
CA GLU A 92 -7.98 -5.85 14.76
C GLU A 92 -8.66 -6.59 13.60
N GLU A 93 -9.65 -5.95 12.95
CA GLU A 93 -10.25 -6.50 11.76
C GLU A 93 -9.26 -6.43 10.61
N GLN A 94 -9.12 -7.53 9.88
CA GLN A 94 -8.21 -7.61 8.75
C GLN A 94 -8.84 -6.97 7.52
N ASN A 95 -8.01 -6.24 6.76
CA ASN A 95 -8.32 -5.86 5.39
C ASN A 95 -7.09 -6.04 4.50
N THR A 96 -7.34 -6.35 3.23
CA THR A 96 -6.30 -6.52 2.22
C THR A 96 -6.71 -5.77 0.97
N ILE A 97 -5.81 -4.92 0.46
CA ILE A 97 -6.00 -4.15 -0.77
C ILE A 97 -4.86 -4.48 -1.73
N LEU A 98 -5.21 -4.86 -2.96
CA LEU A 98 -4.25 -5.02 -4.04
C LEU A 98 -3.75 -3.65 -4.51
N THR A 99 -2.42 -3.45 -4.51
CA THR A 99 -1.73 -2.26 -5.03
C THR A 99 -0.73 -2.67 -6.12
N THR A 100 -0.12 -1.71 -6.82
CA THR A 100 0.93 -1.99 -7.81
C THR A 100 2.18 -2.56 -7.17
N CYS A 101 2.42 -2.30 -5.89
CA CYS A 101 3.51 -2.94 -5.14
C CYS A 101 3.09 -4.28 -4.53
N GLY A 102 1.91 -4.81 -4.83
CA GLY A 102 1.37 -6.07 -4.31
C GLY A 102 0.26 -5.88 -3.26
N GLU A 103 -0.14 -6.97 -2.60
CA GLU A 103 -1.22 -6.95 -1.59
C GLU A 103 -0.74 -6.34 -0.27
N VAL A 104 -1.41 -5.27 0.17
CA VAL A 104 -1.18 -4.67 1.48
C VAL A 104 -2.26 -5.17 2.44
N SER A 105 -1.85 -5.95 3.43
CA SER A 105 -2.72 -6.47 4.50
C SER A 105 -2.45 -5.73 5.81
N TYR A 106 -3.51 -5.23 6.45
CA TYR A 106 -3.41 -4.41 7.67
C TYR A 106 -4.62 -4.63 8.59
N GLN A 107 -4.44 -4.23 9.85
CA GLN A 107 -5.49 -4.21 10.86
C GLN A 107 -6.19 -2.85 10.93
N ARG A 108 -7.51 -2.89 11.11
CA ARG A 108 -8.35 -1.70 11.25
C ARG A 108 -9.37 -1.86 12.37
N THR A 109 -9.84 -0.73 12.89
CA THR A 109 -10.88 -0.69 13.93
C THR A 109 -12.22 -0.32 13.33
N TYR A 110 -13.25 -1.09 13.69
CA TYR A 110 -14.63 -0.81 13.32
C TYR A 110 -15.27 0.11 14.37
N PHE A 111 -15.55 1.35 13.97
CA PHE A 111 -16.16 2.36 14.83
C PHE A 111 -17.63 2.47 14.53
N ARG A 112 -18.45 2.70 15.57
CA ARG A 112 -19.87 3.03 15.38
C ARG A 112 -20.16 4.43 15.88
N SER A 113 -20.81 5.19 15.02
CA SER A 113 -21.27 6.53 15.31
C SER A 113 -22.39 6.48 16.34
N LYS A 114 -22.25 7.26 17.41
CA LYS A 114 -23.30 7.44 18.43
C LYS A 114 -24.45 8.30 17.92
N LYS A 115 -24.22 9.10 16.87
CA LYS A 115 -25.22 10.01 16.29
C LYS A 115 -26.16 9.29 15.32
N THR A 116 -25.58 8.50 14.43
CA THR A 116 -26.31 7.84 13.33
C THR A 116 -26.51 6.35 13.55
N GLY A 117 -25.78 5.74 14.49
CA GLY A 117 -25.78 4.29 14.71
C GLY A 117 -25.04 3.51 13.62
N THR A 118 -24.55 4.17 12.57
CA THR A 118 -23.82 3.57 11.45
C THR A 118 -22.38 3.26 11.85
N CYS A 119 -21.83 2.22 11.25
CA CYS A 119 -20.44 1.84 11.49
C CYS A 119 -19.56 2.16 10.29
N GLU A 120 -18.31 2.54 10.57
CA GLU A 120 -17.31 2.85 9.55
C GLU A 120 -15.89 2.58 10.05
N TYR A 121 -14.96 2.40 9.11
CA TYR A 121 -13.53 2.30 9.37
C TYR A 121 -12.90 3.67 9.13
N LEU A 122 -12.54 4.37 10.21
CA LEU A 122 -12.05 5.75 10.12
C LEU A 122 -10.66 5.85 9.47
N ALA A 123 -9.80 4.86 9.70
CA ALA A 123 -8.49 4.76 9.05
C ALA A 123 -8.65 4.61 7.54
N ASP A 124 -9.40 3.60 7.09
CA ASP A 124 -9.71 3.39 5.67
C ASP A 124 -10.23 4.65 4.98
N LYS A 125 -11.19 5.33 5.60
CA LYS A 125 -11.75 6.59 5.09
C LYS A 125 -10.69 7.69 4.93
N ALA A 126 -9.71 7.78 5.83
CA ALA A 126 -8.61 8.73 5.72
C ALA A 126 -7.68 8.45 4.52
N PHE A 127 -7.60 7.20 4.08
CA PHE A 127 -6.85 6.79 2.89
C PHE A 127 -7.73 6.62 1.64
N GLY A 128 -8.99 7.05 1.67
CA GLY A 128 -9.92 6.91 0.54
C GLY A 128 -10.35 5.47 0.25
N ILE A 129 -10.13 4.55 1.18
CA ILE A 129 -10.49 3.14 1.04
C ILE A 129 -11.98 2.98 1.35
N THR A 130 -12.75 2.52 0.36
CA THR A 130 -14.20 2.39 0.45
C THR A 130 -14.64 0.97 0.81
N SER A 131 -15.89 0.82 1.25
CA SER A 131 -16.48 -0.50 1.47
C SER A 131 -16.41 -1.32 0.17
N HIS A 132 -15.96 -2.56 0.28
CA HIS A 132 -15.76 -3.49 -0.85
C HIS A 132 -14.63 -3.12 -1.83
N MET A 133 -13.83 -2.09 -1.55
CA MET A 133 -12.62 -1.83 -2.32
C MET A 133 -11.69 -3.06 -2.23
N ARG A 134 -11.28 -3.59 -3.39
CA ARG A 134 -10.35 -4.74 -3.47
C ARG A 134 -8.98 -4.37 -4.06
N LYS A 135 -8.95 -3.32 -4.86
CA LYS A 135 -7.75 -2.81 -5.54
C LYS A 135 -7.70 -1.30 -5.40
N SER A 136 -6.51 -0.76 -5.28
CA SER A 136 -6.27 0.67 -5.24
C SER A 136 -6.37 1.31 -6.62
N GLU A 137 -6.36 2.65 -6.65
CA GLU A 137 -6.49 3.42 -7.88
C GLU A 137 -5.28 3.24 -8.81
N ASP A 138 -4.05 3.14 -8.26
CA ASP A 138 -2.83 2.86 -9.02
C ASP A 138 -2.90 1.57 -9.84
N VAL A 139 -3.51 0.50 -9.30
CA VAL A 139 -3.75 -0.74 -10.04
C VAL A 139 -4.72 -0.51 -11.19
N SER A 140 -5.77 0.27 -10.94
CA SER A 140 -6.78 0.56 -11.97
C SER A 140 -6.17 1.37 -13.12
N ILE A 141 -5.30 2.33 -12.81
CA ILE A 141 -4.53 3.10 -13.81
C ILE A 141 -3.64 2.15 -14.63
N LYS A 142 -2.84 1.30 -13.98
CA LYS A 142 -1.94 0.37 -14.67
C LYS A 142 -2.67 -0.62 -15.58
N ILE A 143 -3.85 -1.08 -15.19
CA ILE A 143 -4.69 -1.93 -16.03
C ILE A 143 -5.14 -1.18 -17.29
N ILE A 144 -5.56 0.08 -17.17
CA ILE A 144 -6.02 0.90 -18.31
C ILE A 144 -4.86 1.17 -19.27
N GLU A 145 -3.69 1.59 -18.75
CA GLU A 145 -2.48 1.82 -19.56
C GLU A 145 -2.12 0.57 -20.36
N SER A 146 -2.06 -0.59 -19.67
CA SER A 146 -1.74 -1.86 -20.30
C SER A 146 -2.77 -2.27 -21.37
N ALA A 147 -4.05 -1.99 -21.13
CA ALA A 147 -5.12 -2.29 -22.08
C ALA A 147 -5.03 -1.45 -23.36
N VAL A 148 -4.62 -0.18 -23.27
CA VAL A 148 -4.40 0.70 -24.43
C VAL A 148 -3.26 0.15 -25.29
N ASP A 149 -2.13 -0.17 -24.67
CA ASP A 149 -0.94 -0.69 -25.37
C ASP A 149 -1.23 -2.04 -26.04
N MET A 150 -1.92 -2.95 -25.33
CA MET A 150 -2.33 -4.24 -25.89
C MET A 150 -3.31 -4.09 -27.06
N SER A 151 -4.24 -3.14 -26.98
CA SER A 151 -5.22 -2.90 -28.05
C SER A 151 -4.54 -2.40 -29.33
N TYR A 152 -3.55 -1.51 -29.20
CA TYR A 152 -2.77 -1.04 -30.35
C TYR A 152 -1.97 -2.18 -30.98
N ARG A 153 -1.26 -2.96 -30.18
CA ARG A 153 -0.49 -4.13 -30.65
C ARG A 153 -1.36 -5.14 -31.39
N LEU A 154 -2.47 -5.56 -30.79
CA LEU A 154 -3.41 -6.53 -31.39
C LEU A 154 -4.04 -6.00 -32.68
N SER A 155 -4.31 -4.70 -32.76
CA SER A 155 -4.84 -4.07 -33.97
C SER A 155 -3.81 -4.04 -35.09
N GLY A 156 -2.56 -3.71 -34.78
CA GLY A 156 -1.45 -3.78 -35.73
C GLY A 156 -1.24 -5.18 -36.29
N GLU A 157 -1.15 -6.19 -35.41
CA GLU A 157 -1.01 -7.61 -35.80
C GLU A 157 -2.13 -8.06 -36.74
N LYS A 158 -3.39 -7.70 -36.47
CA LYS A 158 -4.54 -8.04 -37.33
C LYS A 158 -4.57 -7.28 -38.65
N ALA A 159 -4.14 -6.02 -38.67
CA ALA A 159 -4.13 -5.22 -39.89
C ALA A 159 -3.03 -5.64 -40.89
N THR A 160 -1.95 -6.26 -40.39
CA THR A 160 -0.84 -6.76 -41.21
C THR A 160 -0.93 -8.23 -41.57
N ALA A 161 -1.82 -8.99 -40.93
CA ALA A 161 -2.08 -10.38 -41.29
C ALA A 161 -3.03 -10.45 -42.49
N THR A 162 -2.51 -10.23 -43.70
CA THR A 162 -3.16 -10.67 -44.94
C THR A 162 -2.74 -12.11 -45.26
N GLU A 163 -3.71 -12.92 -45.70
CA GLU A 163 -3.48 -14.21 -46.34
C GLU A 163 -2.97 -13.97 -47.78
N ASP A 164 -1.75 -13.46 -47.93
CA ASP A 164 -1.05 -13.41 -49.23
C ASP A 164 -0.09 -14.60 -49.38
#